data_AF-A0A958C7T8-F1
#
_entry.id   AF-A0A958C7T8-F1
#
_cell.length_a   1.000
_cell.length_b   1.000
_cell.length_c   1.000
_cell.angle_alpha   90.00
_cell.angle_beta   90.00
_cell.angle_gamma   90.00
#
_symmetry.space_group_name_H-M   'P 1'
#
loop_
_entity.id
_entity.type
_entity.pdbx_description
1 polymer ?
#
loop_
_entity_poly.entity_id
_entity_poly.type
_entity_poly.pdbx_seq_one_letter_code
_entity_poly.pdbx_strand_id
1 'polypeptide(L)'
;LNVEHDLGVEEFDQEGRTLIAEYPSFVLLNCYFPNGGRGNGRVPYKLDFYQAFLDKCETFRAAGKTVIFCGDVNTAHREIDLARPKENQTTTGFLPEERDWMDRFIAAGYVDTFRLHYPDLTDQYTWWDQVTRARDRNVGWRIDYFFIAAEAADRVEDAFILPDVLGSDHCPVGIRLAV
;
A
#
# COMPACT_ATOMS: atom_id res chain seq x y z
N LEU A 1 22.61 -7.84 6.30
CA LEU A 1 21.54 -7.25 5.49
C LEU A 1 21.56 -7.97 4.16
N ASN A 2 20.56 -8.80 3.88
CA ASN A 2 20.36 -9.37 2.55
C ASN A 2 19.38 -8.46 1.80
N VAL A 3 19.66 -8.17 0.54
CA VAL A 3 18.80 -7.32 -0.30
C VAL A 3 18.50 -8.08 -1.58
N GLU A 4 17.20 -8.23 -1.86
CA GLU A 4 16.67 -8.79 -3.08
C GLU A 4 15.93 -7.69 -3.86
N HIS A 5 16.02 -7.76 -5.18
CA HIS A 5 15.26 -6.90 -6.08
C HIS A 5 14.09 -7.71 -6.66
N ASP A 6 13.00 -7.00 -6.93
CA ASP A 6 11.90 -7.47 -7.76
C ASP A 6 11.09 -8.65 -7.16
N LEU A 7 10.13 -9.18 -7.94
CA LEU A 7 9.20 -10.22 -7.49
C LEU A 7 9.61 -11.63 -7.94
N GLY A 8 10.53 -11.74 -8.90
CA GLY A 8 10.91 -13.01 -9.52
C GLY A 8 9.97 -13.41 -10.66
N VAL A 9 9.27 -12.44 -11.24
CA VAL A 9 8.37 -12.60 -12.38
C VAL A 9 8.82 -11.63 -13.45
N GLU A 10 9.43 -12.15 -14.52
CA GLU A 10 10.09 -11.38 -15.58
C GLU A 10 9.25 -10.20 -16.09
N GLU A 11 7.94 -10.41 -16.27
CA GLU A 11 6.98 -9.38 -16.73
C GLU A 11 6.89 -8.14 -15.81
N PHE A 12 7.06 -8.34 -14.49
CA PHE A 12 6.95 -7.29 -13.47
C PHE A 12 8.32 -6.69 -13.12
N ASP A 13 9.37 -7.50 -13.22
CA ASP A 13 10.72 -7.14 -12.81
C ASP A 13 11.37 -6.11 -13.76
N GLN A 14 10.81 -5.90 -14.96
CA GLN A 14 11.30 -4.87 -15.90
C GLN A 14 11.03 -3.43 -15.46
N GLU A 15 10.13 -3.21 -14.48
CA GLU A 15 9.72 -1.86 -14.06
C GLU A 15 10.40 -1.38 -12.76
N GLY A 16 11.25 -2.20 -12.13
CA GLY A 16 12.04 -1.82 -10.95
C GLY A 16 11.18 -1.39 -9.75
N ARG A 17 10.07 -2.09 -9.54
CA ARG A 17 9.00 -1.66 -8.61
C ARG A 17 9.16 -2.15 -7.17
N THR A 18 10.02 -3.14 -6.93
CA THR A 18 10.09 -3.81 -5.63
C THR A 18 11.54 -3.90 -5.15
N LEU A 19 11.76 -3.51 -3.90
CA LEU A 19 13.02 -3.69 -3.18
C LEU A 19 12.73 -4.41 -1.86
N ILE A 20 13.46 -5.48 -1.59
CA ILE A 20 13.24 -6.34 -0.44
C ILE A 20 14.49 -6.35 0.42
N ALA A 21 14.36 -5.97 1.68
CA ALA A 21 15.48 -5.90 2.63
C ALA A 21 15.21 -6.80 3.83
N GLU A 22 16.09 -7.77 4.06
CA GLU A 22 16.01 -8.67 5.21
C GLU A 22 16.83 -8.16 6.40
N TYR A 23 16.12 -7.89 7.48
CA TYR A 23 16.67 -7.55 8.78
C TYR A 23 16.63 -8.76 9.72
N PRO A 24 17.38 -8.74 10.84
CA PRO A 24 17.39 -9.86 11.78
C PRO A 24 16.00 -10.24 12.32
N SER A 25 15.07 -9.28 12.44
CA SER A 25 13.77 -9.48 13.09
C SER A 25 12.55 -9.40 12.16
N PHE A 26 12.73 -9.01 10.89
CA PHE A 26 11.67 -8.90 9.89
C PHE A 26 12.26 -8.78 8.48
N VAL A 27 11.44 -9.03 7.46
CA VAL A 27 11.70 -8.64 6.07
C VAL A 27 10.83 -7.44 5.71
N LEU A 28 11.42 -6.42 5.09
CA LEU A 28 10.72 -5.25 4.59
C LEU A 28 10.63 -5.32 3.07
N LEU A 29 9.42 -5.36 2.53
CA LEU A 29 9.15 -5.19 1.11
C LEU A 29 8.74 -3.72 0.89
N ASN A 30 9.55 -2.98 0.14
CA ASN A 30 9.21 -1.65 -0.35
C ASN A 30 8.72 -1.77 -1.79
N CYS A 31 7.50 -1.33 -2.09
CA CYS A 31 6.91 -1.52 -3.41
C CYS A 31 6.17 -0.30 -3.93
N TYR A 32 6.42 0.05 -5.19
CA TYR A 32 5.64 1.02 -5.95
C TYR A 32 4.75 0.30 -6.96
N PHE A 33 3.49 0.09 -6.59
CA PHE A 33 2.55 -0.67 -7.40
C PHE A 33 2.17 0.06 -8.69
N PRO A 34 1.83 -0.66 -9.77
CA PRO A 34 1.38 -0.03 -11.00
C PRO A 34 0.11 0.80 -10.79
N ASN A 35 0.04 1.97 -11.43
CA ASN A 35 -1.21 2.69 -11.61
C ASN A 35 -1.99 2.08 -12.79
N GLY A 36 -3.34 2.04 -12.73
CA GLY A 36 -4.17 1.48 -13.81
C GLY A 36 -4.23 2.33 -15.08
N GLY A 37 -3.61 3.51 -15.08
CA GLY A 37 -3.43 4.38 -16.24
C GLY A 37 -4.71 5.09 -16.66
N ARG A 38 -4.57 6.02 -17.61
CA ARG A 38 -5.73 6.72 -18.18
C ARG A 38 -6.67 5.72 -18.85
N GLY A 39 -7.95 5.76 -18.50
CA GLY A 39 -8.96 4.87 -19.06
C GLY A 39 -8.86 3.42 -18.58
N ASN A 40 -8.21 3.16 -17.44
CA ASN A 40 -8.10 1.84 -16.82
C ASN A 40 -7.37 0.76 -17.65
N GLY A 41 -6.65 1.15 -18.70
CA GLY A 41 -6.02 0.21 -19.64
C GLY A 41 -4.91 -0.66 -19.04
N ARG A 42 -4.32 -0.26 -17.90
CA ARG A 42 -3.30 -1.05 -17.17
C ARG A 42 -3.85 -1.80 -15.96
N VAL A 43 -5.16 -1.75 -15.69
CA VAL A 43 -5.75 -2.46 -14.55
C VAL A 43 -5.47 -3.97 -14.57
N PRO A 44 -5.52 -4.69 -15.72
CA PRO A 44 -5.12 -6.10 -15.75
C PRO A 44 -3.69 -6.34 -15.25
N TYR A 45 -2.71 -5.60 -15.80
CA TYR A 45 -1.31 -5.67 -15.35
C TYR A 45 -1.16 -5.34 -13.86
N LYS A 46 -1.88 -4.34 -13.38
CA LYS A 46 -1.90 -3.95 -11.95
C LYS A 46 -2.42 -5.10 -11.06
N LEU A 47 -3.50 -5.78 -11.47
CA LEU A 47 -4.09 -6.88 -10.71
C LEU A 47 -3.24 -8.16 -10.75
N ASP A 48 -2.54 -8.42 -11.86
CA ASP A 48 -1.61 -9.54 -11.95
C ASP A 48 -0.36 -9.27 -11.08
N PHE A 49 0.15 -8.03 -11.10
CA PHE A 49 1.22 -7.59 -10.21
C PHE A 49 0.82 -7.71 -8.73
N TYR A 50 -0.40 -7.31 -8.39
CA TYR A 50 -1.00 -7.48 -7.06
C TYR A 50 -0.95 -8.94 -6.58
N GLN A 51 -1.29 -9.89 -7.45
CA GLN A 51 -1.20 -11.30 -7.10
C GLN A 51 0.24 -11.75 -6.88
N ALA A 52 1.16 -11.41 -7.79
CA ALA A 52 2.57 -11.78 -7.64
C ALA A 52 3.22 -11.17 -6.39
N PHE A 53 2.81 -9.96 -6.00
CA PHE A 53 3.26 -9.34 -4.76
C PHE A 53 2.80 -10.11 -3.52
N LEU A 54 1.52 -10.49 -3.46
CA LEU A 54 1.00 -11.30 -2.36
C LEU A 54 1.71 -12.66 -2.29
N ASP A 55 1.90 -13.32 -3.44
CA ASP A 55 2.63 -14.60 -3.50
C ASP A 55 4.06 -14.43 -2.96
N LYS A 56 4.76 -13.35 -3.33
CA LYS A 56 6.10 -13.03 -2.80
C LYS A 56 6.09 -12.85 -1.28
N CYS A 57 5.12 -12.12 -0.73
CA CYS A 57 4.98 -11.96 0.73
C CYS A 57 4.79 -13.31 1.42
N GLU A 58 3.93 -14.17 0.87
CA GLU A 58 3.66 -15.50 1.41
C GLU A 58 4.90 -16.41 1.34
N THR A 59 5.79 -16.26 0.35
CA THR A 59 7.06 -17.03 0.34
C THR A 59 7.92 -16.75 1.57
N PHE A 60 8.05 -15.49 1.98
CA PHE A 60 8.81 -15.11 3.17
C PHE A 60 8.11 -15.52 4.45
N ARG A 61 6.79 -15.34 4.51
CA ARG A 61 6.00 -15.73 5.67
C ARG A 61 6.03 -17.24 5.91
N ALA A 62 5.93 -18.04 4.84
CA ALA A 62 6.09 -19.49 4.90
C ALA A 62 7.50 -19.93 5.34
N ALA A 63 8.52 -19.11 5.07
CA ALA A 63 9.88 -19.30 5.59
C ALA A 63 10.05 -18.85 7.06
N GLY A 64 8.95 -18.48 7.74
CA GLY A 64 8.95 -18.08 9.15
C GLY A 64 9.43 -16.65 9.40
N LYS A 65 9.52 -15.80 8.36
CA LYS A 65 9.92 -14.40 8.52
C LYS A 65 8.70 -13.54 8.84
N THR A 66 8.86 -12.59 9.77
CA THR A 66 7.90 -11.50 9.95
C THR A 66 7.94 -10.58 8.73
N VAL A 67 6.82 -10.47 8.01
CA VAL A 67 6.71 -9.64 6.81
C VAL A 67 6.16 -8.26 7.15
N ILE A 68 6.85 -7.22 6.67
CA ILE A 68 6.38 -5.84 6.66
C ILE A 68 6.41 -5.36 5.20
N PHE A 69 5.32 -4.78 4.74
CA PHE A 69 5.21 -4.13 3.43
C PHE A 69 5.05 -2.63 3.64
N CYS A 70 5.77 -1.81 2.86
CA CYS A 70 5.49 -0.39 2.72
C CYS A 70 5.48 0.08 1.26
N GLY A 71 4.67 1.07 0.95
CA GLY A 71 4.72 1.78 -0.33
C GLY A 71 3.37 2.22 -0.87
N ASP A 72 3.40 2.73 -2.10
CA ASP A 72 2.22 3.21 -2.84
C ASP A 72 1.55 2.05 -3.57
N VAL A 73 0.37 1.68 -3.08
CA VAL A 73 -0.47 0.60 -3.62
C VAL A 73 -1.27 1.08 -4.84
N ASN A 74 -1.38 2.39 -5.06
CA ASN A 74 -2.24 2.99 -6.07
C ASN A 74 -3.73 2.64 -5.91
N THR A 75 -4.18 2.24 -4.72
CA THR A 75 -5.59 1.90 -4.42
C THR A 75 -6.00 2.36 -3.03
N ALA A 76 -7.14 3.03 -2.93
CA ALA A 76 -7.82 3.31 -1.67
C ALA A 76 -8.71 2.11 -1.31
N HIS A 77 -8.59 1.58 -0.09
CA HIS A 77 -9.28 0.33 0.29
C HIS A 77 -10.79 0.53 0.49
N ARG A 78 -11.18 1.45 1.37
CA ARG A 78 -12.57 1.67 1.78
C ARG A 78 -13.02 3.09 1.44
N GLU A 79 -14.33 3.34 1.51
CA GLU A 79 -14.89 4.68 1.24
C GLU A 79 -14.33 5.77 2.17
N ILE A 80 -13.88 5.41 3.39
CA ILE A 80 -13.22 6.33 4.33
C ILE A 80 -11.82 6.77 3.85
N ASP A 81 -11.22 6.02 2.91
CA ASP A 81 -9.86 6.22 2.42
C ASP A 81 -9.78 7.17 1.23
N LEU A 82 -10.87 7.81 0.82
CA LEU A 82 -10.86 8.87 -0.18
C LEU A 82 -12.00 9.88 0.03
N ALA A 83 -11.77 11.13 -0.36
CA ALA A 83 -12.72 12.21 -0.11
C ALA A 83 -14.02 12.13 -0.93
N ARG A 84 -14.00 11.40 -2.05
CA ARG A 84 -15.08 11.36 -3.07
C ARG A 84 -15.31 9.92 -3.57
N PRO A 85 -15.75 8.99 -2.71
CA PRO A 85 -15.86 7.57 -3.08
C PRO A 85 -16.88 7.33 -4.18
N LYS A 86 -18.03 8.01 -4.14
CA LYS A 86 -19.15 7.82 -5.08
C LYS A 86 -18.78 8.21 -6.51
N GLU A 87 -18.02 9.28 -6.66
CA GLU A 87 -17.57 9.76 -7.97
C GLU A 87 -16.45 8.91 -8.57
N ASN A 88 -15.79 8.07 -7.77
CA ASN A 88 -14.57 7.36 -8.16
C ASN A 88 -14.73 5.84 -8.25
N GLN A 89 -15.95 5.30 -8.07
CA GLN A 89 -16.22 3.85 -8.14
C GLN A 89 -15.87 3.20 -9.50
N THR A 90 -15.72 4.00 -10.56
CA THR A 90 -15.37 3.53 -11.92
C THR A 90 -13.95 3.94 -12.34
N THR A 91 -13.15 4.46 -11.42
CA THR A 91 -11.82 5.01 -11.68
C THR A 91 -10.76 4.12 -11.02
N THR A 92 -9.73 3.74 -11.76
CA THR A 92 -8.59 3.00 -11.18
C THR A 92 -8.04 3.71 -9.95
N GLY A 93 -7.79 2.91 -8.93
CA GLY A 93 -7.51 3.30 -7.55
C GLY A 93 -8.71 3.09 -6.61
N PHE A 94 -9.93 2.94 -7.12
CA PHE A 94 -11.11 2.64 -6.30
C PHE A 94 -12.11 1.70 -6.98
N LEU A 95 -11.66 0.96 -8.01
CA LEU A 95 -12.49 -0.05 -8.66
C LEU A 95 -12.82 -1.20 -7.69
N PRO A 96 -13.99 -1.83 -7.81
CA PRO A 96 -14.34 -2.99 -6.98
C PRO A 96 -13.25 -4.08 -6.97
N GLU A 97 -12.71 -4.44 -8.14
CA GLU A 97 -11.70 -5.50 -8.27
C GLU A 97 -10.35 -5.15 -7.62
N GLU A 98 -9.99 -3.86 -7.55
CA GLU A 98 -8.78 -3.40 -6.85
C GLU A 98 -8.99 -3.47 -5.33
N ARG A 99 -10.18 -3.09 -4.86
CA ARG A 99 -10.56 -3.16 -3.44
C ARG A 99 -10.72 -4.61 -2.97
N ASP A 100 -11.24 -5.49 -3.82
CA ASP A 100 -11.34 -6.92 -3.56
C ASP A 100 -9.95 -7.54 -3.35
N TRP A 101 -8.92 -7.06 -4.06
CA TRP A 101 -7.55 -7.50 -3.78
C TRP A 101 -7.06 -7.03 -2.41
N MET A 102 -7.35 -5.79 -2.01
CA MET A 102 -7.02 -5.30 -0.65
C MET A 102 -7.70 -6.16 0.44
N ASP A 103 -8.96 -6.53 0.22
CA ASP A 103 -9.69 -7.44 1.11
C ASP A 103 -9.04 -8.83 1.16
N ARG A 104 -8.61 -9.37 0.02
CA ARG A 104 -7.86 -10.64 -0.04
C ARG A 104 -6.51 -10.56 0.68
N PHE A 105 -5.78 -9.45 0.52
CA PHE A 105 -4.51 -9.23 1.20
C PHE A 105 -4.70 -9.22 2.72
N ILE A 106 -5.73 -8.53 3.22
CA ILE A 106 -6.05 -8.55 4.66
C ILE A 106 -6.52 -9.94 5.13
N ALA A 107 -7.37 -10.61 4.34
CA ALA A 107 -7.84 -11.96 4.65
C ALA A 107 -6.71 -13.01 4.65
N ALA A 108 -5.63 -12.78 3.90
CA ALA A 108 -4.42 -13.59 3.96
C ALA A 108 -3.66 -13.42 5.30
N GLY A 109 -4.02 -12.46 6.14
CA GLY A 109 -3.45 -12.26 7.47
C GLY A 109 -2.45 -11.10 7.54
N TYR A 110 -2.61 -10.09 6.68
CA TYR A 110 -1.88 -8.83 6.76
C TYR A 110 -2.76 -7.74 7.36
N VAL A 111 -2.17 -6.86 8.16
CA VAL A 111 -2.88 -5.81 8.91
C VAL A 111 -2.46 -4.45 8.38
N ASP A 112 -3.43 -3.63 7.96
CA ASP A 112 -3.22 -2.21 7.69
C ASP A 112 -2.89 -1.51 9.02
N THR A 113 -1.63 -1.12 9.17
CA THR A 113 -1.12 -0.57 10.44
C THR A 113 -1.77 0.74 10.83
N PHE A 114 -2.18 1.57 9.86
CA PHE A 114 -2.86 2.82 10.15
C PHE A 114 -4.26 2.56 10.70
N ARG A 115 -5.00 1.63 10.09
CA ARG A 115 -6.36 1.28 10.52
C ARG A 115 -6.39 0.42 11.79
N LEU A 116 -5.30 -0.24 12.14
CA LEU A 116 -5.13 -0.89 13.44
C LEU A 116 -5.24 0.13 14.59
N HIS A 117 -4.60 1.29 14.44
CA HIS A 117 -4.56 2.34 15.48
C HIS A 117 -5.68 3.37 15.34
N TYR A 118 -6.10 3.65 14.10
CA TYR A 118 -7.07 4.70 13.77
C TYR A 118 -8.20 4.16 12.87
N PRO A 119 -9.02 3.21 13.37
CA PRO A 119 -9.99 2.48 12.55
C PRO A 119 -11.04 3.41 11.91
N ASP A 120 -11.49 4.43 12.65
CA ASP A 120 -12.59 5.30 12.26
C ASP A 120 -12.13 6.74 11.93
N LEU A 121 -10.82 7.02 11.95
CA LEU A 121 -10.31 8.37 11.70
C LEU A 121 -10.50 8.75 10.22
N THR A 122 -11.31 9.77 9.98
CA THR A 122 -11.64 10.28 8.64
C THR A 122 -10.64 11.33 8.16
N ASP A 123 -10.72 11.68 6.88
CA ASP A 123 -9.96 12.79 6.27
C ASP A 123 -8.43 12.61 6.30
N GLN A 124 -8.00 11.35 6.37
CA GLN A 124 -6.60 10.91 6.39
C GLN A 124 -6.22 10.38 5.01
N TYR A 125 -5.48 11.18 4.25
CA TYR A 125 -5.11 10.89 2.87
C TYR A 125 -3.59 11.02 2.70
N THR A 126 -3.07 10.39 1.66
CA THR A 126 -1.64 10.36 1.37
C THR A 126 -1.31 10.89 -0.02
N TRP A 127 -2.30 11.05 -0.90
CA TRP A 127 -2.16 11.57 -2.25
C TRP A 127 -3.23 12.62 -2.56
N TRP A 128 -2.83 13.66 -3.30
CA TRP A 128 -3.72 14.71 -3.79
C TRP A 128 -3.34 15.19 -5.19
N ASP A 129 -4.35 15.31 -6.05
CA ASP A 129 -4.19 15.87 -7.39
C ASP A 129 -3.63 17.31 -7.36
N GLN A 130 -2.51 17.50 -8.06
CA GLN A 130 -1.80 18.77 -8.18
C GLN A 130 -2.51 19.76 -9.11
N VAL A 131 -3.16 19.27 -10.17
CA VAL A 131 -3.79 20.12 -11.20
C VAL A 131 -4.94 20.91 -10.60
N THR A 132 -5.76 20.26 -9.77
CA THR A 132 -6.90 20.90 -9.10
C THR A 132 -6.57 21.48 -7.73
N ARG A 133 -5.28 21.47 -7.34
CA ARG A 133 -4.80 21.86 -6.00
C ARG A 133 -5.64 21.20 -4.89
N ALA A 134 -5.84 19.90 -5.01
CA ALA A 134 -6.79 19.17 -4.18
C ALA A 134 -6.38 19.14 -2.69
N ARG A 135 -5.07 19.23 -2.42
CA ARG A 135 -4.48 19.25 -1.07
C ARG A 135 -4.99 20.41 -0.21
N ASP A 136 -5.16 21.60 -0.80
CA ASP A 136 -5.64 22.80 -0.09
C ASP A 136 -7.06 22.63 0.50
N ARG A 137 -7.84 21.69 -0.06
CA ARG A 137 -9.23 21.40 0.35
C ARG A 137 -9.38 20.00 0.94
N ASN A 138 -8.27 19.33 1.21
CA ASN A 138 -8.18 17.93 1.61
C ASN A 138 -9.03 16.96 0.77
N VAL A 139 -9.05 17.16 -0.56
CA VAL A 139 -9.70 16.22 -1.48
C VAL A 139 -8.67 15.18 -1.91
N GLY A 140 -8.41 14.21 -1.04
CA GLY A 140 -7.33 13.25 -1.21
C GLY A 140 -7.77 11.79 -1.25
N TRP A 141 -6.78 10.93 -1.42
CA TRP A 141 -6.86 9.47 -1.39
C TRP A 141 -5.75 8.92 -0.49
N ARG A 142 -6.02 7.88 0.28
CA ARG A 142 -5.02 7.13 1.02
C ARG A 142 -4.62 5.93 0.17
N ILE A 143 -3.46 6.03 -0.48
CA ILE A 143 -2.92 5.00 -1.37
C ILE A 143 -1.53 4.51 -0.95
N ASP A 144 -0.95 5.12 0.07
CA ASP A 144 0.34 4.75 0.65
C ASP A 144 0.12 4.04 1.99
N TYR A 145 0.76 2.90 2.18
CA TYR A 145 0.48 2.01 3.31
C TYR A 145 1.74 1.47 3.97
N PHE A 146 1.57 1.09 5.23
CA PHE A 146 2.35 0.04 5.88
C PHE A 146 1.41 -1.11 6.25
N PHE A 147 1.76 -2.32 5.83
CA PHE A 147 1.13 -3.55 6.29
C PHE A 147 2.13 -4.40 7.05
N ILE A 148 1.63 -5.19 8.00
CA ILE A 148 2.42 -6.16 8.76
C ILE A 148 1.68 -7.49 8.85
N ALA A 149 2.41 -8.60 8.85
CA ALA A 149 1.82 -9.90 9.16
C ALA A 149 1.16 -9.89 10.55
N ALA A 150 -0.05 -10.42 10.67
CA ALA A 150 -0.90 -10.29 11.85
C ALA A 150 -0.24 -10.80 13.14
N GLU A 151 0.57 -11.85 13.06
CA GLU A 151 1.33 -12.42 14.19
C GLU A 151 2.37 -11.46 14.78
N ALA A 152 2.66 -10.34 14.12
CA ALA A 152 3.61 -9.32 14.56
C ALA A 152 2.95 -7.94 14.73
N ALA A 153 1.62 -7.83 14.64
CA ALA A 153 0.91 -6.57 14.71
C ALA A 153 1.04 -5.88 16.07
N ASP A 154 1.24 -6.64 17.15
CA ASP A 154 1.49 -6.15 18.51
C ASP A 154 2.81 -5.39 18.65
N ARG A 155 3.74 -5.57 17.70
CA ARG A 155 5.00 -4.82 17.63
C ARG A 155 4.83 -3.39 17.10
N VAL A 156 3.68 -3.04 16.53
CA VAL A 156 3.43 -1.70 15.98
C VAL A 156 2.96 -0.78 17.09
N GLU A 157 3.85 0.09 17.57
CA GLU A 157 3.55 1.05 18.65
C GLU A 157 2.75 2.25 18.15
N ASP A 158 2.90 2.64 16.88
CA ASP A 158 2.16 3.73 16.22
C ASP A 158 2.27 3.63 14.69
N ALA A 159 1.33 4.24 13.99
CA ALA A 159 1.28 4.35 12.53
C ALA A 159 0.77 5.74 12.13
N PHE A 160 1.52 6.49 11.34
CA PHE A 160 1.25 7.91 11.11
C PHE A 160 1.37 8.32 9.65
N ILE A 161 0.68 9.41 9.31
CA ILE A 161 0.70 10.08 8.01
C ILE A 161 1.24 11.50 8.25
N LEU A 162 2.10 11.99 7.36
CA LEU A 162 2.76 13.30 7.50
C LEU A 162 2.26 14.29 6.42
N PRO A 163 0.99 14.71 6.45
CA PRO A 163 0.37 15.52 5.39
C PRO A 163 0.95 16.94 5.27
N ASP A 164 1.74 17.40 6.24
CA ASP A 164 2.43 18.70 6.18
C ASP A 164 3.77 18.63 5.43
N VAL A 165 4.29 17.43 5.14
CA VAL A 165 5.51 17.26 4.35
C VAL A 165 5.17 17.39 2.87
N LEU A 166 5.65 18.48 2.26
CA LEU A 166 5.43 18.83 0.86
C LEU A 166 6.60 18.36 -0.04
N GLY A 167 6.39 18.36 -1.36
CA GLY A 167 7.42 18.09 -2.37
C GLY A 167 7.01 17.04 -3.41
N SER A 168 5.94 16.31 -3.15
CA SER A 168 5.28 15.38 -4.07
C SER A 168 3.76 15.58 -3.97
N ASP A 169 3.05 15.03 -4.94
CA ASP A 169 1.62 14.76 -4.87
C ASP A 169 1.24 13.80 -3.74
N HIS A 170 2.20 13.01 -3.26
CA HIS A 170 2.09 12.21 -2.05
C HIS A 170 2.62 12.93 -0.80
N CYS A 171 2.30 12.38 0.37
CA CYS A 171 2.99 12.65 1.63
C CYS A 171 3.50 11.35 2.27
N PRO A 172 4.57 11.39 3.09
CA PRO A 172 5.09 10.20 3.74
C PRO A 172 4.11 9.56 4.70
N VAL A 173 4.19 8.23 4.79
CA VAL A 173 3.58 7.41 5.84
C VAL A 173 4.68 6.65 6.59
N GLY A 174 4.42 6.25 7.83
CA GLY A 174 5.41 5.56 8.65
C GLY A 174 4.80 4.80 9.81
N ILE A 175 5.62 3.95 10.42
CA ILE A 175 5.29 3.20 11.63
C ILE A 175 6.44 3.30 12.64
N ARG A 176 6.11 3.12 13.91
CA ARG A 176 7.07 2.91 14.99
C ARG A 176 6.97 1.47 15.47
N LEU A 177 8.09 0.75 15.43
CA LEU A 177 8.15 -0.67 15.83
C LEU A 177 8.85 -0.82 17.17
N ALA A 178 8.28 -1.64 18.05
CA ALA A 178 8.97 -2.22 19.18
C ALA A 178 9.93 -3.31 18.66
N VAL A 179 11.20 -3.21 19.07
CA VAL A 179 12.28 -4.13 18.67
C VAL A 179 12.70 -4.98 19.86
#